data_AF-M8BQG8-F1
#
_entry.id   AF-M8BQG8-F1
#
_cell.length_a   1.000
_cell.length_b   1.000
_cell.length_c   1.000
_cell.angle_alpha   90.00
_cell.angle_beta   90.00
_cell.angle_gamma   90.00
#
_symmetry.space_group_name_H-M   'P 1'
#
loop_
_entity.id
_entity.type
_entity.pdbx_description
1 polymer ?
#
loop_
_entity_poly.entity_id
_entity_poly.type
_entity_poly.pdbx_seq_one_letter_code
_entity_poly.pdbx_strand_id
1 'polypeptide(L)'
;MAAAPTSHQLAAGAPWSSLPRGGFRALTDSAPASVRFSVGRRRAARLEKSRLSDAIFGNRISAIAISKIIVRLAISPIAQYRFTVASPLFSLNENRKRANSDMCCSVNWRTEVKAAGNIFGDYFQVATYGESHGGGVGCVISGCPPRIPLTEEDMQGDLDRRRPGQSRITTPRKETDTCKILSGTYEGRCYEKLNEFSAGMTTGTPIHVLVPNTDQRGGDYTEMAKAYRPSHADLTYDLKYGVRSVQGGGRSSARETIGRVAAGAVAKKILKLKCGVEILAFVSKVHQVVLPEDAVDYEALTLDQIESNICRCPDPEYAQKMIDAIDKVRINGNSIGGVVTCIARNVPRGLGSPVFDKLEALLAKAMLSLPASKGFEIGSGFAGTDLTGSEHNDEFYMDEAGNVRTRTNRSGGVQGGISNGETIYFKVAFKPTATIGKKQNTVTRDHEDIELLTRGRHDPCVVPRAVPMVETMAALVLMDQLMAHVAQCEMFPLNLALQEPIGSTNSTPALAPDLA
;
A
#
# COMPACT_ATOMS: atom_id res chain seq x y z
N MET A 1 22.32 16.07 54.38
CA MET A 1 23.08 17.06 55.16
C MET A 1 23.85 17.93 54.18
N ALA A 2 23.56 19.23 54.20
CA ALA A 2 24.31 20.43 53.72
C ALA A 2 25.21 20.33 52.46
N ALA A 3 25.26 21.28 51.53
CA ALA A 3 24.56 22.54 51.26
C ALA A 3 25.05 23.02 49.88
N ALA A 4 24.18 23.64 49.08
CA ALA A 4 24.58 24.65 48.07
C ALA A 4 24.55 26.04 48.76
N PRO A 5 24.71 27.22 48.09
CA PRO A 5 25.31 27.58 46.79
C PRO A 5 26.25 28.81 46.93
N THR A 6 26.80 29.36 45.84
CA THR A 6 27.08 30.81 45.76
C THR A 6 26.72 31.37 44.39
N SER A 7 26.14 32.57 44.45
CA SER A 7 25.58 33.37 43.37
C SER A 7 26.11 34.80 43.53
N HIS A 8 26.24 35.53 42.43
CA HIS A 8 26.22 37.00 42.37
C HIS A 8 25.46 37.35 41.07
N GLN A 9 24.19 37.77 41.15
CA GLN A 9 23.69 39.16 41.25
C GLN A 9 24.10 40.05 40.07
N LEU A 10 23.22 40.39 39.11
CA LEU A 10 22.06 41.31 39.12
C LEU A 10 22.41 42.81 39.16
N ALA A 11 21.93 43.51 38.13
CA ALA A 11 21.29 44.85 38.10
C ALA A 11 21.73 45.60 36.81
N ALA A 12 20.97 46.50 36.17
CA ALA A 12 19.58 46.91 36.10
C ALA A 12 19.56 48.13 35.13
N GLY A 13 18.42 48.43 34.49
CA GLY A 13 18.07 49.82 34.12
C GLY A 13 18.25 50.25 32.66
N ALA A 14 17.13 50.62 32.04
CA ALA A 14 16.90 51.13 30.68
C ALA A 14 17.18 52.68 30.56
N PRO A 15 16.68 53.51 29.59
CA PRO A 15 15.83 53.28 28.39
C PRO A 15 16.06 54.24 27.15
N TRP A 16 15.15 54.14 26.15
CA TRP A 16 14.68 55.11 25.11
C TRP A 16 15.29 55.24 23.68
N SER A 17 14.37 55.01 22.72
CA SER A 17 14.12 55.73 21.43
C SER A 17 15.13 55.55 20.28
N SER A 18 14.78 55.43 18.99
CA SER A 18 13.60 55.86 18.21
C SER A 18 13.67 55.24 16.80
N LEU A 19 12.60 54.64 16.27
CA LEU A 19 12.34 54.55 14.81
C LEU A 19 10.82 54.55 14.54
N PRO A 20 10.33 55.24 13.49
CA PRO A 20 8.98 55.80 13.49
C PRO A 20 7.91 54.91 12.84
N ARG A 21 6.69 55.05 13.36
CA ARG A 21 5.43 54.72 12.69
C ARG A 21 5.06 55.86 11.75
N GLY A 22 4.70 55.54 10.51
CA GLY A 22 4.01 56.45 9.59
C GLY A 22 2.87 55.70 8.92
N GLY A 23 1.64 55.95 9.35
CA GLY A 23 0.44 55.56 8.63
C GLY A 23 0.07 56.60 7.59
N PHE A 24 -0.65 56.19 6.54
CA PHE A 24 -1.48 57.10 5.76
C PHE A 24 -2.84 56.46 5.49
N ARG A 25 -3.87 57.29 5.67
CA ARG A 25 -5.30 57.00 5.64
C ARG A 25 -5.84 57.15 4.20
N ALA A 26 -7.00 56.54 4.01
CA ALA A 26 -7.80 56.43 2.79
C ALA A 26 -8.03 57.73 1.98
N LEU A 27 -8.17 57.56 0.66
CA LEU A 27 -9.06 58.32 -0.21
C LEU A 27 -9.62 57.39 -1.31
N THR A 28 -10.82 57.75 -1.75
CA THR A 28 -11.86 57.00 -2.44
C THR A 28 -11.75 57.00 -3.98
N ASP A 29 -12.56 56.12 -4.58
CA ASP A 29 -13.10 56.11 -5.96
C ASP A 29 -12.18 55.84 -7.16
N SER A 30 -12.31 54.63 -7.74
CA SER A 30 -12.95 54.42 -9.05
C SER A 30 -12.82 52.94 -9.51
N ALA A 31 -13.93 52.38 -10.00
CA ALA A 31 -14.09 51.01 -10.51
C ALA A 31 -13.42 50.82 -11.91
N PRO A 32 -13.30 49.58 -12.47
CA PRO A 32 -14.49 48.92 -13.05
C PRO A 32 -14.53 47.36 -13.04
N ALA A 33 -15.76 46.91 -13.29
CA ALA A 33 -16.19 45.72 -14.04
C ALA A 33 -15.98 44.31 -13.44
N SER A 34 -17.03 43.85 -12.76
CA SER A 34 -17.37 42.44 -12.57
C SER A 34 -18.17 41.93 -13.77
N VAL A 35 -17.78 40.78 -14.34
CA VAL A 35 -18.59 40.05 -15.33
C VAL A 35 -19.44 39.04 -14.58
N ARG A 36 -20.74 39.33 -14.45
CA ARG A 36 -21.77 38.37 -14.04
C ARG A 36 -22.34 37.69 -15.29
N PHE A 37 -22.34 36.36 -15.31
CA PHE A 37 -23.13 35.58 -16.28
C PHE A 37 -24.60 35.55 -15.83
N SER A 38 -25.48 36.13 -16.64
CA SER A 38 -26.93 35.98 -16.49
C SER A 38 -27.42 34.75 -17.26
N VAL A 39 -28.05 33.81 -16.57
CA VAL A 39 -28.80 32.71 -17.19
C VAL A 39 -30.15 33.25 -17.63
N GLY A 40 -30.29 33.51 -18.94
CA GLY A 40 -31.56 33.82 -19.57
C GLY A 40 -32.30 32.56 -19.97
N ARG A 41 -33.45 32.30 -19.34
CA ARG A 41 -34.46 31.35 -19.85
C ARG A 41 -35.02 31.85 -21.17
N ARG A 42 -35.12 30.99 -22.19
CA ARG A 42 -36.25 30.99 -23.14
C ARG A 42 -36.41 29.63 -23.84
N ARG A 43 -37.68 29.36 -24.13
CA ARG A 43 -38.32 28.11 -24.53
C ARG A 43 -37.98 27.65 -25.95
N ALA A 44 -38.03 26.33 -26.11
CA ALA A 44 -38.61 25.54 -27.19
C ALA A 44 -38.93 26.23 -28.55
N ALA A 45 -38.32 25.70 -29.61
CA ALA A 45 -38.97 25.57 -30.91
C ALA A 45 -38.43 24.32 -31.65
N ARG A 46 -39.37 23.60 -32.25
CA ARG A 46 -39.30 22.36 -33.03
C ARG A 46 -39.05 22.69 -34.51
N LEU A 47 -38.74 21.67 -35.33
CA LEU A 47 -38.67 21.63 -36.82
C LEU A 47 -37.28 21.92 -37.39
N GLU A 48 -36.76 21.26 -38.43
CA GLU A 48 -37.09 20.01 -39.16
C GLU A 48 -35.89 19.69 -40.07
N LYS A 49 -35.79 18.45 -40.57
CA LYS A 49 -34.83 18.01 -41.59
C LYS A 49 -35.08 18.73 -42.93
N SER A 50 -34.03 19.13 -43.66
CA SER A 50 -33.75 18.63 -45.03
C SER A 50 -32.72 19.46 -45.83
N ARG A 51 -31.77 18.70 -46.40
CA ARG A 51 -31.23 18.74 -47.78
C ARG A 51 -30.39 19.90 -48.33
N LEU A 52 -29.53 19.45 -49.27
CA LEU A 52 -28.76 20.14 -50.32
C LEU A 52 -27.42 20.71 -49.84
N SER A 53 -26.24 20.16 -50.16
CA SER A 53 -25.69 19.56 -51.40
C SER A 53 -25.87 20.43 -52.65
N ASP A 54 -24.72 20.87 -53.17
CA ASP A 54 -24.39 21.35 -54.52
C ASP A 54 -24.51 22.86 -54.84
N ALA A 55 -23.34 23.52 -54.82
CA ALA A 55 -22.87 24.45 -55.87
C ALA A 55 -21.35 24.63 -55.65
N ILE A 56 -20.44 23.91 -56.32
CA ILE A 56 -20.01 23.99 -57.73
C ILE A 56 -19.24 25.29 -58.08
N PHE A 57 -17.92 25.10 -58.20
CA PHE A 57 -16.94 25.75 -59.10
C PHE A 57 -16.48 27.20 -58.87
N GLY A 58 -15.15 27.37 -58.82
CA GLY A 58 -14.50 28.69 -58.93
C GLY A 58 -12.97 28.71 -58.78
N ASN A 59 -12.25 27.98 -59.64
CA ASN A 59 -10.88 28.22 -60.16
C ASN A 59 -9.76 28.94 -59.34
N ARG A 60 -8.64 28.19 -59.19
CA ARG A 60 -7.24 28.47 -59.60
C ARG A 60 -6.29 29.38 -58.77
N ILE A 61 -5.07 28.80 -58.60
CA ILE A 61 -3.71 29.39 -58.38
C ILE A 61 -3.43 29.79 -56.91
N SER A 62 -2.32 29.47 -56.23
CA SER A 62 -0.97 29.02 -56.59
C SER A 62 -0.37 28.13 -55.47
N ALA A 63 0.41 27.12 -55.84
CA ALA A 63 1.46 26.60 -54.97
C ALA A 63 2.63 27.61 -54.96
N ILE A 64 3.14 27.98 -53.79
CA ILE A 64 4.50 28.47 -53.45
C ILE A 64 4.44 28.95 -51.97
N ALA A 65 5.49 28.65 -51.21
CA ALA A 65 5.74 28.88 -49.77
C ALA A 65 5.29 27.72 -48.85
N ILE A 66 6.10 26.66 -48.70
CA ILE A 66 7.31 26.55 -47.85
C ILE A 66 7.02 26.75 -46.36
N SER A 67 7.16 25.64 -45.63
CA SER A 67 7.57 25.49 -44.22
C SER A 67 6.95 26.41 -43.18
N LYS A 68 6.05 25.85 -42.37
CA LYS A 68 6.16 25.86 -40.89
C LYS A 68 5.02 25.03 -40.28
N ILE A 69 5.33 24.42 -39.14
CA ILE A 69 4.46 23.64 -38.23
C ILE A 69 4.46 22.12 -38.52
N ILE A 70 5.62 21.51 -38.25
CA ILE A 70 5.66 20.24 -37.53
C ILE A 70 5.40 20.56 -36.03
N VAL A 71 4.81 19.60 -35.32
CA VAL A 71 4.56 19.49 -33.87
C VAL A 71 3.18 19.97 -33.38
N ARG A 72 2.18 19.07 -33.44
CA ARG A 72 1.45 18.62 -32.23
C ARG A 72 0.44 17.50 -32.56
N LEU A 73 0.38 16.51 -31.66
CA LEU A 73 -0.56 15.38 -31.53
C LEU A 73 -0.11 14.03 -32.13
N ALA A 74 0.95 13.48 -31.55
CA ALA A 74 1.08 12.05 -31.36
C ALA A 74 1.72 11.79 -29.99
N ILE A 75 0.90 11.68 -28.93
CA ILE A 75 1.29 11.02 -27.69
C ILE A 75 0.09 10.20 -27.20
N SER A 76 0.12 8.91 -27.50
CA SER A 76 -0.41 7.86 -26.64
C SER A 76 0.40 6.60 -26.96
N PRO A 77 1.28 6.12 -26.06
CA PRO A 77 1.98 4.87 -26.26
C PRO A 77 1.35 3.80 -25.38
N ILE A 78 0.65 2.82 -25.93
CA ILE A 78 0.43 1.55 -25.24
C ILE A 78 0.56 0.40 -26.24
N ALA A 79 1.33 -0.61 -25.80
CA ALA A 79 1.49 -1.97 -26.32
C ALA A 79 2.56 -2.18 -27.40
N GLN A 80 3.80 -2.38 -26.93
CA GLN A 80 4.77 -3.22 -27.62
C GLN A 80 4.27 -4.68 -27.63
N TYR A 81 4.09 -5.26 -28.80
CA TYR A 81 4.02 -6.70 -28.98
C TYR A 81 5.13 -7.16 -29.91
N ARG A 82 5.92 -8.13 -29.45
CA ARG A 82 6.96 -8.83 -30.22
C ARG A 82 6.30 -9.64 -31.35
N PHE A 83 6.76 -9.44 -32.58
CA PHE A 83 6.47 -10.31 -33.71
C PHE A 83 7.64 -11.26 -33.92
N THR A 84 7.40 -12.56 -33.81
CA THR A 84 8.30 -13.60 -34.33
C THR A 84 7.76 -13.99 -35.71
N VAL A 85 8.41 -13.54 -36.77
CA VAL A 85 8.13 -14.00 -38.14
C VAL A 85 9.03 -15.20 -38.40
N ALA A 86 8.41 -16.37 -38.56
CA ALA A 86 9.09 -17.54 -39.11
C ALA A 86 8.34 -18.00 -40.37
N SER A 87 9.03 -17.99 -41.49
CA SER A 87 8.75 -18.67 -42.75
C SER A 87 10.08 -18.73 -43.52
N PRO A 88 10.33 -19.67 -44.46
CA PRO A 88 9.34 -20.46 -45.21
C PRO A 88 9.74 -21.94 -45.49
N LEU A 89 8.95 -22.58 -46.36
CA LEU A 89 9.21 -23.74 -47.25
C LEU A 89 8.51 -25.07 -46.91
N PHE A 90 7.51 -25.43 -47.72
CA PHE A 90 7.35 -26.65 -48.55
C PHE A 90 5.84 -26.76 -48.88
N SER A 91 5.39 -26.54 -50.12
CA SER A 91 5.42 -27.42 -51.30
C SER A 91 3.97 -27.63 -51.74
N LEU A 92 3.69 -27.16 -52.96
CA LEU A 92 2.46 -27.36 -53.69
C LEU A 92 2.20 -28.85 -53.93
N ASN A 93 0.98 -29.31 -53.69
CA ASN A 93 0.43 -30.40 -54.50
C ASN A 93 -1.09 -30.31 -54.63
N GLU A 94 -1.56 -30.64 -55.83
CA GLU A 94 -2.88 -30.41 -56.38
C GLU A 94 -3.99 -31.32 -55.82
N ASN A 95 -5.23 -30.93 -56.18
CA ASN A 95 -6.46 -31.73 -56.27
C ASN A 95 -7.33 -31.90 -55.01
N ARG A 96 -8.33 -31.01 -54.90
CA ARG A 96 -9.75 -31.42 -54.94
C ARG A 96 -10.70 -30.22 -55.00
N LYS A 97 -11.43 -30.13 -56.13
CA LYS A 97 -12.71 -29.41 -56.20
C LYS A 97 -13.72 -30.12 -55.30
N ARG A 98 -14.33 -29.43 -54.33
CA ARG A 98 -15.75 -29.58 -53.96
C ARG A 98 -16.19 -28.54 -52.93
N ALA A 99 -17.36 -27.96 -53.24
CA ALA A 99 -18.31 -27.29 -52.37
C ALA A 99 -17.90 -25.96 -51.72
N ASN A 100 -18.36 -24.88 -52.35
CA ASN A 100 -18.79 -23.67 -51.66
C ASN A 100 -19.88 -24.06 -50.63
N SER A 101 -19.53 -24.01 -49.35
CA SER A 101 -20.47 -23.74 -48.28
C SER A 101 -19.70 -23.01 -47.18
N ASP A 102 -19.93 -21.71 -47.07
CA ASP A 102 -19.81 -20.91 -45.85
C ASP A 102 -18.56 -21.15 -45.01
N MET A 103 -17.40 -20.76 -45.52
CA MET A 103 -16.24 -20.52 -44.66
C MET A 103 -16.10 -19.01 -44.45
N CYS A 104 -17.07 -18.46 -43.73
CA CYS A 104 -16.83 -17.23 -42.98
C CYS A 104 -15.72 -17.57 -41.99
N CYS A 105 -14.48 -17.22 -42.33
CA CYS A 105 -13.36 -17.22 -41.41
C CYS A 105 -13.63 -16.18 -40.33
N SER A 106 -14.51 -16.51 -39.38
CA SER A 106 -14.56 -15.83 -38.09
C SER A 106 -13.29 -16.23 -37.36
N VAL A 107 -12.22 -15.46 -37.57
CA VAL A 107 -11.04 -15.50 -36.71
C VAL A 107 -11.54 -15.11 -35.33
N ASN A 108 -11.87 -16.09 -34.51
CA ASN A 108 -12.36 -15.83 -33.17
C ASN A 108 -11.12 -15.54 -32.33
N TRP A 109 -10.70 -14.27 -32.27
CA TRP A 109 -9.66 -13.83 -31.35
C TRP A 109 -10.17 -14.11 -29.95
N ARG A 110 -9.76 -15.24 -29.36
CA ARG A 110 -9.97 -15.49 -27.94
C ARG A 110 -9.14 -14.46 -27.20
N THR A 111 -9.75 -13.31 -26.89
CA THR A 111 -9.22 -12.36 -25.93
C THR A 111 -9.17 -13.07 -24.58
N GLU A 112 -7.98 -13.51 -24.19
CA GLU A 112 -7.75 -13.96 -22.83
C GLU A 112 -7.85 -12.74 -21.92
N VAL A 113 -8.97 -12.61 -21.22
CA VAL A 113 -9.15 -11.57 -20.21
C VAL A 113 -8.43 -12.02 -18.95
N LYS A 114 -7.19 -11.57 -18.76
CA LYS A 114 -6.53 -11.67 -17.45
C LYS A 114 -7.19 -10.67 -16.51
N ALA A 115 -8.22 -11.10 -15.79
CA ALA A 115 -8.81 -10.32 -14.71
C ALA A 115 -7.72 -10.10 -13.63
N ALA A 116 -7.19 -8.89 -13.58
CA ALA A 116 -6.06 -8.52 -12.72
C ALA A 116 -6.54 -7.93 -11.38
N GLY A 117 -5.76 -8.15 -10.31
CA GLY A 117 -5.90 -7.43 -9.03
C GLY A 117 -6.23 -8.25 -7.79
N ASN A 118 -6.40 -9.57 -7.91
CA ASN A 118 -6.59 -10.48 -6.77
C ASN A 118 -5.32 -11.28 -6.39
N ILE A 119 -4.27 -11.20 -7.22
CA ILE A 119 -2.96 -11.83 -7.00
C ILE A 119 -1.92 -10.74 -6.78
N PHE A 120 -1.08 -10.91 -5.76
CA PHE A 120 0.07 -10.06 -5.45
C PHE A 120 1.36 -10.88 -5.49
N GLY A 121 2.45 -10.30 -5.99
CA GLY A 121 3.76 -10.97 -6.15
C GLY A 121 3.87 -11.74 -7.47
N ASP A 122 5.11 -12.03 -7.88
CA ASP A 122 5.43 -12.77 -9.10
C ASP A 122 5.98 -14.18 -8.80
N TYR A 123 6.75 -14.32 -7.73
CA TYR A 123 7.37 -15.56 -7.25
C TYR A 123 6.69 -16.08 -5.99
N PHE A 124 6.50 -15.22 -4.98
CA PHE A 124 5.72 -15.51 -3.79
C PHE A 124 4.31 -14.95 -3.99
N GLN A 125 3.49 -15.70 -4.72
CA GLN A 125 2.19 -15.23 -5.19
C GLN A 125 1.10 -15.44 -4.15
N VAL A 126 0.41 -14.37 -3.78
CA VAL A 126 -0.71 -14.40 -2.84
C VAL A 126 -2.00 -14.04 -3.55
N ALA A 127 -2.87 -15.03 -3.72
CA ALA A 127 -4.22 -14.83 -4.21
C ALA A 127 -5.18 -14.71 -3.02
N THR A 128 -5.81 -13.56 -2.79
CA THR A 128 -6.83 -13.43 -1.75
C THR A 128 -8.21 -13.82 -2.29
N TYR A 129 -9.12 -14.24 -1.41
CA TYR A 129 -10.52 -14.51 -1.78
C TYR A 129 -11.51 -14.18 -0.66
N GLY A 130 -12.80 -14.13 -1.01
CA GLY A 130 -13.92 -13.94 -0.09
C GLY A 130 -14.37 -12.49 0.11
N GLU A 131 -15.57 -12.36 0.67
CA GLU A 131 -16.25 -11.10 0.95
C GLU A 131 -16.48 -10.95 2.46
N SER A 132 -16.57 -9.70 2.93
CA SER A 132 -16.77 -9.41 4.35
C SER A 132 -18.02 -10.03 5.00
N HIS A 133 -19.04 -10.39 4.22
CA HIS A 133 -20.27 -11.05 4.68
C HIS A 133 -20.52 -12.36 3.89
N GLY A 134 -19.51 -12.91 3.22
CA GLY A 134 -19.57 -14.24 2.61
C GLY A 134 -19.35 -15.36 3.63
N GLY A 135 -19.19 -16.60 3.19
CA GLY A 135 -18.91 -17.74 4.09
C GLY A 135 -17.57 -17.66 4.84
N GLY A 136 -16.61 -16.90 4.30
CA GLY A 136 -15.30 -16.67 4.90
C GLY A 136 -14.41 -15.86 3.97
N VAL A 137 -13.21 -15.55 4.44
CA VAL A 137 -12.14 -14.91 3.67
C VAL A 137 -10.86 -15.73 3.82
N GLY A 138 -9.89 -15.51 2.95
CA GLY A 138 -8.61 -16.21 3.06
C GLY A 138 -7.68 -15.91 1.91
N CYS A 139 -6.66 -16.77 1.78
CA CYS A 139 -5.68 -16.68 0.72
C CYS A 139 -5.24 -18.06 0.23
N VAL A 140 -4.70 -18.07 -0.99
CA VAL A 140 -3.89 -19.15 -1.53
C VAL A 140 -2.50 -18.57 -1.79
N ILE A 141 -1.47 -19.19 -1.21
CA ILE A 141 -0.07 -18.80 -1.35
C ILE A 141 0.60 -19.80 -2.29
N SER A 142 1.09 -19.34 -3.44
CA SER A 142 1.86 -20.15 -4.39
C SER A 142 3.32 -19.69 -4.39
N GLY A 143 4.24 -20.63 -4.59
CA GLY A 143 5.69 -20.35 -4.55
C GLY A 143 6.28 -20.31 -3.14
N CYS A 144 5.54 -20.67 -2.09
CA CYS A 144 6.12 -20.87 -0.77
C CYS A 144 7.19 -21.97 -0.84
N PRO A 145 8.43 -21.74 -0.35
CA PRO A 145 9.46 -22.78 -0.34
C PRO A 145 9.03 -24.01 0.49
N PRO A 146 9.53 -25.21 0.14
CA PRO A 146 9.27 -26.43 0.92
C PRO A 146 10.14 -26.51 2.18
N ARG A 147 9.76 -27.41 3.10
CA ARG A 147 10.50 -27.79 4.33
C ARG A 147 10.63 -26.67 5.37
N ILE A 148 9.66 -25.78 5.42
CA ILE A 148 9.55 -24.78 6.48
C ILE A 148 8.50 -25.28 7.49
N PRO A 149 8.82 -25.34 8.79
CA PRO A 149 7.81 -25.62 9.81
C PRO A 149 6.74 -24.53 9.77
N LEU A 150 5.47 -24.91 9.64
CA LEU A 150 4.35 -24.00 9.55
C LEU A 150 3.10 -24.59 10.21
N THR A 151 2.55 -23.85 11.17
CA THR A 151 1.26 -24.13 11.82
C THR A 151 0.35 -22.90 11.76
N GLU A 152 -0.93 -23.07 12.08
CA GLU A 152 -1.87 -21.96 12.24
C GLU A 152 -1.40 -20.94 13.28
N GLU A 153 -0.71 -21.37 14.33
CA GLU A 153 -0.19 -20.50 15.40
C GLU A 153 0.80 -19.45 14.88
N ASP A 154 1.60 -19.82 13.87
CA ASP A 154 2.54 -18.91 13.22
C ASP A 154 1.84 -17.72 12.55
N MET A 155 0.60 -17.91 12.09
CA MET A 155 -0.22 -16.86 11.47
C MET A 155 -1.12 -16.15 12.48
N GLN A 156 -1.57 -16.87 13.52
CA GLN A 156 -2.57 -16.39 14.45
C GLN A 156 -2.09 -15.16 15.23
N GLY A 157 -0.79 -15.07 15.57
CA GLY A 157 -0.24 -13.90 16.27
C GLY A 157 -0.48 -12.58 15.53
N ASP A 158 -0.22 -12.54 14.21
CA ASP A 158 -0.45 -11.34 13.40
C ASP A 158 -1.93 -11.09 13.09
N LEU A 159 -2.70 -12.16 12.89
CA LEU A 159 -4.15 -12.08 12.70
C LEU A 159 -4.83 -11.50 13.94
N ASP A 160 -4.40 -11.92 15.13
CA ASP A 160 -4.88 -11.40 16.40
C ASP A 160 -4.57 -9.92 16.52
N ARG A 161 -3.35 -9.47 16.21
CA ARG A 161 -2.95 -8.04 16.19
C ARG A 161 -3.81 -7.21 15.23
N ARG A 162 -4.22 -7.76 14.08
CA ARG A 162 -5.03 -7.08 13.06
C ARG A 162 -6.52 -6.98 13.44
N ARG A 163 -7.00 -7.94 14.21
CA ARG A 163 -8.41 -8.19 14.51
C ARG A 163 -9.15 -6.94 15.01
N PRO A 164 -10.43 -6.74 14.65
CA PRO A 164 -11.23 -5.68 15.25
C PRO A 164 -11.53 -5.96 16.74
N GLY A 165 -12.01 -4.95 17.45
CA GLY A 165 -12.60 -5.10 18.79
C GLY A 165 -11.60 -5.31 19.92
N GLN A 166 -10.31 -5.06 19.68
CA GLN A 166 -9.27 -5.18 20.70
C GLN A 166 -9.35 -4.07 21.75
N SER A 167 -9.85 -2.89 21.39
CA SER A 167 -9.82 -1.72 22.27
C SER A 167 -10.94 -0.72 21.97
N ARG A 168 -11.17 0.20 22.91
CA ARG A 168 -12.17 1.28 22.79
C ARG A 168 -11.91 2.26 21.64
N ILE A 169 -10.67 2.32 21.15
CA ILE A 169 -10.25 3.22 20.06
C ILE A 169 -10.35 2.57 18.67
N THR A 170 -10.82 1.32 18.62
CA THR A 170 -11.08 0.57 17.38
C THR A 170 -12.55 0.17 17.30
N THR A 171 -12.98 -0.41 16.17
CA THR A 171 -14.36 -0.85 15.96
C THR A 171 -14.74 -1.96 16.95
N PRO A 172 -15.91 -1.89 17.60
CA PRO A 172 -16.34 -2.88 18.61
C PRO A 172 -16.85 -4.21 18.05
N ARG A 173 -16.40 -4.65 16.86
CA ARG A 173 -16.73 -5.99 16.31
C ARG A 173 -15.88 -7.05 16.99
N LYS A 174 -16.46 -8.22 17.27
CA LYS A 174 -15.78 -9.33 17.94
C LYS A 174 -15.63 -10.52 16.99
N GLU A 175 -14.77 -10.35 16.00
CA GLU A 175 -14.33 -11.44 15.14
C GLU A 175 -13.16 -12.14 15.84
N THR A 176 -12.99 -13.46 15.67
CA THR A 176 -11.84 -14.20 16.23
C THR A 176 -10.66 -14.26 15.26
N ASP A 177 -10.91 -14.05 13.97
CA ASP A 177 -9.95 -14.19 12.87
C ASP A 177 -9.15 -15.53 12.94
N THR A 178 -9.80 -16.60 13.42
CA THR A 178 -9.18 -17.92 13.56
C THR A 178 -8.91 -18.53 12.19
N CYS A 179 -7.65 -18.78 11.88
CA CYS A 179 -7.26 -19.38 10.61
C CYS A 179 -7.18 -20.90 10.66
N LYS A 180 -7.32 -21.52 9.48
CA LYS A 180 -7.12 -22.94 9.25
C LYS A 180 -6.34 -23.15 7.96
N ILE A 181 -5.30 -23.98 8.01
CA ILE A 181 -4.58 -24.44 6.81
C ILE A 181 -5.34 -25.64 6.23
N LEU A 182 -5.61 -25.58 4.94
CA LEU A 182 -6.35 -26.62 4.21
C LEU A 182 -5.48 -27.40 3.23
N SER A 183 -4.34 -26.85 2.82
CA SER A 183 -3.38 -27.51 1.90
C SER A 183 -1.98 -26.91 2.04
N GLY A 184 -1.00 -27.50 1.36
CA GLY A 184 0.36 -26.97 1.24
C GLY A 184 1.26 -27.24 2.44
N THR A 185 0.74 -27.95 3.44
CA THR A 185 1.50 -28.52 4.56
C THR A 185 1.30 -30.03 4.63
N TYR A 186 2.29 -30.73 5.17
CA TYR A 186 2.25 -32.17 5.43
C TYR A 186 2.63 -32.43 6.89
N GLU A 187 1.87 -33.30 7.54
CA GLU A 187 2.18 -33.81 8.87
C GLU A 187 2.98 -35.11 8.72
N GLY A 188 4.28 -35.05 9.00
CA GLY A 188 5.10 -36.26 9.08
C GLY A 188 6.53 -36.01 9.52
N ARG A 189 7.27 -37.09 9.74
CA ARG A 189 8.60 -37.08 10.37
C ARG A 189 9.58 -36.16 9.64
N CYS A 190 10.20 -35.23 10.37
CA CYS A 190 11.40 -34.53 9.94
C CYS A 190 12.49 -35.57 9.65
N TYR A 191 13.11 -35.52 8.46
CA TYR A 191 14.23 -36.42 8.13
C TYR A 191 15.44 -36.22 9.06
N GLU A 192 15.57 -35.05 9.68
CA GLU A 192 16.66 -34.73 10.63
C GLU A 192 16.35 -35.11 12.09
N LYS A 193 15.07 -35.35 12.41
CA LYS A 193 14.63 -35.73 13.77
C LYS A 193 13.67 -36.91 13.70
N LEU A 194 14.24 -38.11 13.57
CA LEU A 194 13.54 -39.38 13.36
C LEU A 194 12.49 -39.74 14.43
N ASN A 195 12.53 -39.10 15.61
CA ASN A 195 11.72 -39.46 16.79
C ASN A 195 10.74 -38.37 17.26
N GLU A 196 10.65 -37.21 16.58
CA GLU A 196 9.67 -36.17 16.91
C GLU A 196 8.55 -36.10 15.85
N PHE A 197 7.30 -36.12 16.31
CA PHE A 197 6.14 -35.84 15.47
C PHE A 197 6.22 -34.35 15.10
N SER A 198 6.69 -34.06 13.90
CA SER A 198 6.94 -32.68 13.46
C SER A 198 5.63 -31.92 13.33
N ALA A 199 5.65 -30.67 13.80
CA ALA A 199 4.72 -29.63 13.34
C ALA A 199 4.63 -29.65 11.80
N GLY A 200 3.46 -29.28 11.24
CA GLY A 200 3.22 -29.28 9.80
C GLY A 200 4.36 -28.64 9.01
N MET A 201 4.79 -29.26 7.92
CA MET A 201 5.90 -28.77 7.08
C MET A 201 5.38 -28.32 5.73
N THR A 202 5.83 -27.17 5.23
CA THR A 202 5.47 -26.73 3.89
C THR A 202 5.97 -27.74 2.84
N THR A 203 5.11 -28.07 1.88
CA THR A 203 5.41 -29.06 0.84
C THR A 203 6.04 -28.44 -0.42
N GLY A 204 6.07 -27.11 -0.52
CA GLY A 204 6.39 -26.40 -1.76
C GLY A 204 5.21 -26.27 -2.73
N THR A 205 4.06 -26.83 -2.38
CA THR A 205 2.81 -26.70 -3.15
C THR A 205 1.91 -25.60 -2.56
N PRO A 206 0.84 -25.17 -3.25
CA PRO A 206 0.03 -24.05 -2.78
C PRO A 206 -0.56 -24.25 -1.38
N ILE A 207 -0.38 -23.24 -0.52
CA ILE A 207 -0.93 -23.20 0.84
C ILE A 207 -2.28 -22.48 0.80
N HIS A 208 -3.34 -23.19 1.15
CA HIS A 208 -4.69 -22.64 1.24
C HIS A 208 -5.02 -22.34 2.69
N VAL A 209 -5.30 -21.07 2.99
CA VAL A 209 -5.73 -20.62 4.33
C VAL A 209 -7.17 -20.13 4.27
N LEU A 210 -8.00 -20.60 5.19
CA LEU A 210 -9.40 -20.19 5.37
C LEU A 210 -9.61 -19.55 6.74
N VAL A 211 -10.36 -18.44 6.76
CA VAL A 211 -10.87 -17.80 7.98
C VAL A 211 -12.38 -17.62 7.84
N PRO A 212 -13.21 -18.35 8.62
CA PRO A 212 -14.66 -18.25 8.54
C PRO A 212 -15.18 -16.93 9.10
N ASN A 213 -16.26 -16.41 8.53
CA ASN A 213 -16.93 -15.21 9.03
C ASN A 213 -17.97 -15.60 10.11
N THR A 214 -17.75 -15.22 11.38
CA THR A 214 -18.58 -15.64 12.53
C THR A 214 -19.60 -14.61 13.02
N ASP A 215 -19.42 -13.31 12.75
CA ASP A 215 -20.27 -12.21 13.25
C ASP A 215 -21.03 -11.52 12.11
N GLN A 216 -21.96 -12.24 11.47
CA GLN A 216 -22.81 -11.69 10.40
C GLN A 216 -24.16 -11.26 10.96
N ARG A 217 -24.39 -9.96 11.08
CA ARG A 217 -25.70 -9.38 11.38
C ARG A 217 -26.28 -8.75 10.12
N GLY A 218 -27.21 -9.45 9.45
CA GLY A 218 -27.84 -8.96 8.23
C GLY A 218 -28.70 -7.71 8.40
N GLY A 219 -29.18 -7.42 9.61
CA GLY A 219 -30.16 -6.36 9.89
C GLY A 219 -29.62 -4.92 9.92
N ASP A 220 -28.31 -4.71 10.09
CA ASP A 220 -27.75 -3.36 10.33
C ASP A 220 -27.56 -2.53 9.05
N TYR A 221 -27.86 -3.08 7.85
CA TYR A 221 -27.43 -2.49 6.57
C TYR A 221 -28.55 -2.16 5.57
N THR A 222 -29.82 -2.33 5.92
CA THR A 222 -30.96 -2.07 5.02
C THR A 222 -31.02 -0.62 4.51
N GLU A 223 -30.66 0.35 5.35
CA GLU A 223 -30.58 1.76 4.96
C GLU A 223 -29.34 2.06 4.10
N MET A 224 -28.23 1.34 4.30
CA MET A 224 -26.99 1.50 3.54
C MET A 224 -27.09 0.91 2.12
N ALA A 225 -28.03 -0.01 1.88
CA ALA A 225 -28.29 -0.57 0.56
C ALA A 225 -28.94 0.45 -0.40
N LYS A 226 -29.57 1.51 0.12
CA LYS A 226 -30.35 2.49 -0.66
C LYS A 226 -29.51 3.62 -1.25
N ALA A 227 -28.37 3.93 -0.63
CA ALA A 227 -27.54 5.09 -0.98
C ALA A 227 -26.07 4.73 -1.26
N TYR A 228 -25.36 5.64 -1.91
CA TYR A 228 -23.91 5.59 -2.00
C TYR A 228 -23.31 6.21 -0.74
N ARG A 229 -22.38 5.53 -0.06
CA ARG A 229 -21.73 6.11 1.12
C ARG A 229 -20.60 7.03 0.66
N PRO A 230 -20.53 8.28 1.15
CA PRO A 230 -19.46 9.19 0.78
C PRO A 230 -18.09 8.58 1.04
N SER A 231 -17.17 8.69 0.07
CA SER A 231 -15.78 8.19 0.17
C SER A 231 -15.63 6.67 0.39
N HIS A 232 -16.67 5.89 0.07
CA HIS A 232 -16.63 4.43 -0.10
C HIS A 232 -16.64 4.04 -1.58
N ALA A 233 -16.47 2.75 -1.83
CA ALA A 233 -16.40 2.19 -3.17
C ALA A 233 -17.78 1.93 -3.81
N ASP A 234 -18.87 2.34 -3.18
CA ASP A 234 -20.21 1.92 -3.58
C ASP A 234 -20.58 2.30 -5.03
N LEU A 235 -20.47 3.59 -5.35
CA LEU A 235 -20.76 4.10 -6.70
C LEU A 235 -19.76 3.55 -7.72
N THR A 236 -18.47 3.51 -7.38
CA THR A 236 -17.45 3.05 -8.32
C THR A 236 -17.59 1.56 -8.62
N TYR A 237 -18.09 0.74 -7.68
CA TYR A 237 -18.40 -0.67 -7.91
C TYR A 237 -19.63 -0.85 -8.80
N ASP A 238 -20.70 -0.10 -8.57
CA ASP A 238 -21.87 -0.12 -9.46
C ASP A 238 -21.48 0.29 -10.89
N LEU A 239 -20.71 1.38 -11.05
CA LEU A 239 -20.25 1.86 -12.35
C LEU A 239 -19.30 0.88 -13.05
N LYS A 240 -18.41 0.22 -12.30
CA LYS A 240 -17.41 -0.69 -12.87
C LYS A 240 -17.96 -2.08 -13.18
N TYR A 241 -18.77 -2.63 -12.28
CA TYR A 241 -19.18 -4.04 -12.30
C TYR A 241 -20.68 -4.23 -12.53
N GLY A 242 -21.50 -3.18 -12.44
CA GLY A 242 -22.97 -3.29 -12.54
C GLY A 242 -23.65 -3.98 -11.35
N VAL A 243 -22.86 -4.55 -10.43
CA VAL A 243 -23.32 -5.25 -9.24
C VAL A 243 -22.40 -4.93 -8.06
N ARG A 244 -23.01 -4.73 -6.89
CA ARG A 244 -22.31 -4.55 -5.62
C ARG A 244 -22.87 -5.45 -4.54
N SER A 245 -22.00 -5.95 -3.68
CA SER A 245 -22.42 -6.59 -2.42
C SER A 245 -22.83 -5.50 -1.44
N VAL A 246 -24.14 -5.26 -1.35
CA VAL A 246 -24.73 -4.25 -0.45
C VAL A 246 -24.58 -4.62 1.02
N GLN A 247 -24.35 -5.90 1.34
CA GLN A 247 -24.04 -6.35 2.69
C GLN A 247 -22.59 -5.97 3.03
N GLY A 248 -22.42 -4.79 3.62
CA GLY A 248 -21.13 -4.29 4.09
C GLY A 248 -20.26 -3.65 2.99
N GLY A 249 -18.99 -4.05 2.93
CA GLY A 249 -18.02 -3.51 1.96
C GLY A 249 -17.66 -4.50 0.84
N GLY A 250 -18.32 -5.66 0.79
CA GLY A 250 -17.98 -6.74 -0.15
C GLY A 250 -16.49 -7.06 -0.12
N ARG A 251 -15.88 -7.06 -1.33
CA ARG A 251 -14.44 -7.27 -1.54
C ARG A 251 -13.56 -6.05 -1.25
N SER A 252 -14.11 -4.84 -1.26
CA SER A 252 -13.38 -3.61 -0.92
C SER A 252 -13.16 -3.41 0.59
N SER A 253 -13.76 -4.29 1.40
CA SER A 253 -13.67 -4.24 2.85
C SER A 253 -12.26 -4.53 3.35
N ALA A 254 -11.86 -3.85 4.43
CA ALA A 254 -10.63 -4.17 5.16
C ALA A 254 -10.61 -5.60 5.73
N ARG A 255 -11.72 -6.34 5.66
CA ARG A 255 -11.71 -7.78 5.99
C ARG A 255 -10.91 -8.63 4.99
N GLU A 256 -10.78 -8.18 3.74
CA GLU A 256 -9.93 -8.84 2.74
C GLU A 256 -8.46 -8.96 3.21
N THR A 257 -8.00 -8.03 4.05
CA THR A 257 -6.61 -8.02 4.53
C THR A 257 -6.29 -9.16 5.49
N ILE A 258 -7.27 -9.93 5.96
CA ILE A 258 -7.03 -11.20 6.67
C ILE A 258 -6.18 -12.13 5.81
N GLY A 259 -6.53 -12.32 4.53
CA GLY A 259 -5.77 -13.18 3.62
C GLY A 259 -4.36 -12.65 3.39
N ARG A 260 -4.19 -11.32 3.37
CA ARG A 260 -2.86 -10.70 3.26
C ARG A 260 -2.02 -10.97 4.51
N VAL A 261 -2.59 -10.74 5.70
CA VAL A 261 -1.88 -10.89 6.98
C VAL A 261 -1.48 -12.33 7.23
N ALA A 262 -2.35 -13.30 6.93
CA ALA A 262 -2.00 -14.72 6.99
C ALA A 262 -0.78 -15.04 6.09
N ALA A 263 -0.80 -14.58 4.83
CA ALA A 263 0.34 -14.77 3.94
C ALA A 263 1.60 -14.00 4.37
N GLY A 264 1.43 -12.80 4.92
CA GLY A 264 2.50 -11.98 5.46
C GLY A 264 3.22 -12.64 6.64
N ALA A 265 2.48 -13.31 7.52
CA ALA A 265 3.08 -14.06 8.63
C ALA A 265 3.97 -15.21 8.13
N VAL A 266 3.55 -15.94 7.09
CA VAL A 266 4.38 -16.95 6.42
C VAL A 266 5.64 -16.30 5.84
N ALA A 267 5.49 -15.18 5.11
CA ALA A 267 6.63 -14.44 4.55
C ALA A 267 7.60 -13.94 5.63
N LYS A 268 7.10 -13.36 6.72
CA LYS A 268 7.91 -12.89 7.86
C LYS A 268 8.69 -14.04 8.49
N LYS A 269 8.06 -15.20 8.69
CA LYS A 269 8.73 -16.39 9.22
C LYS A 269 9.90 -16.82 8.33
N ILE A 270 9.70 -16.88 7.01
CA ILE A 270 10.74 -17.27 6.06
C ILE A 270 11.88 -16.26 6.04
N LEU A 271 11.56 -14.97 5.93
CA LEU A 271 12.52 -13.87 5.93
C LEU A 271 13.39 -13.88 7.20
N LYS A 272 12.77 -14.10 8.36
CA LYS A 272 13.48 -14.23 9.64
C LYS A 272 14.39 -15.46 9.68
N LEU A 273 13.90 -16.63 9.28
CA LEU A 273 14.68 -17.87 9.28
C LEU A 273 15.86 -17.83 8.30
N LYS A 274 15.68 -17.22 7.12
CA LYS A 274 16.68 -17.22 6.05
C LYS A 274 17.71 -16.08 6.18
N CYS A 275 17.27 -14.90 6.61
CA CYS A 275 18.09 -13.68 6.55
C CYS A 275 18.17 -12.93 7.90
N GLY A 276 17.45 -13.37 8.94
CA GLY A 276 17.34 -12.59 10.18
C GLY A 276 16.57 -11.27 10.02
N VAL A 277 15.80 -11.13 8.94
CA VAL A 277 15.01 -9.93 8.66
C VAL A 277 13.93 -9.76 9.73
N GLU A 278 13.87 -8.56 10.28
CA GLU A 278 12.85 -8.15 11.25
C GLU A 278 12.07 -6.96 10.68
N ILE A 279 10.74 -7.06 10.68
CA ILE A 279 9.85 -6.01 10.18
C ILE A 279 8.93 -5.60 11.32
N LEU A 280 9.01 -4.32 11.68
CA LEU A 280 8.21 -3.72 12.74
C LEU A 280 7.53 -2.47 12.19
N ALA A 281 6.29 -2.22 12.60
CA ALA A 281 5.63 -0.96 12.31
C ALA A 281 4.97 -0.37 13.55
N PHE A 282 4.79 0.94 13.55
CA PHE A 282 4.18 1.65 14.67
C PHE A 282 3.46 2.90 14.20
N VAL A 283 2.58 3.41 15.05
CA VAL A 283 1.83 4.64 14.79
C VAL A 283 2.69 5.83 15.14
N SER A 284 3.04 6.64 14.13
CA SER A 284 3.86 7.84 14.27
C SER A 284 3.06 9.14 14.21
N LYS A 285 1.81 9.09 13.76
CA LYS A 285 0.91 10.24 13.76
C LYS A 285 -0.54 9.83 13.91
N VAL A 286 -1.28 10.58 14.71
CA VAL A 286 -2.74 10.57 14.71
C VAL A 286 -3.26 12.00 14.71
N HIS A 287 -4.03 12.34 13.68
CA HIS A 287 -4.52 13.71 13.47
C HIS A 287 -3.40 14.76 13.54
N GLN A 288 -3.40 15.65 14.55
CA GLN A 288 -2.39 16.68 14.77
C GLN A 288 -1.30 16.27 15.77
N VAL A 289 -1.41 15.09 16.38
CA VAL A 289 -0.40 14.55 17.29
C VAL A 289 0.63 13.83 16.44
N VAL A 290 1.82 14.41 16.31
CA VAL A 290 2.93 13.90 15.50
C VAL A 290 4.07 13.52 16.43
N LEU A 291 4.58 12.30 16.28
CA LEU A 291 5.79 11.87 16.96
C LEU A 291 7.00 12.61 16.37
N PRO A 292 7.91 13.18 17.19
CA PRO A 292 9.16 13.74 16.69
C PRO A 292 9.99 12.68 15.95
N GLU A 293 10.72 13.09 14.91
CA GLU A 293 11.47 12.16 14.04
C GLU A 293 12.55 11.39 14.80
N ASP A 294 13.15 11.99 15.83
CA ASP A 294 14.22 11.45 16.67
C ASP A 294 13.70 10.76 17.95
N ALA A 295 12.37 10.69 18.15
CA ALA A 295 11.80 10.10 19.37
C ALA A 295 11.92 8.58 19.44
N VAL A 296 12.21 7.91 18.32
CA VAL A 296 12.30 6.45 18.24
C VAL A 296 13.61 6.07 17.59
N ASP A 297 14.44 5.36 18.36
CA ASP A 297 15.60 4.67 17.81
C ASP A 297 15.14 3.44 17.02
N TYR A 298 15.31 3.50 15.70
CA TYR A 298 14.91 2.43 14.78
C TYR A 298 15.75 1.18 14.93
N GLU A 299 16.91 1.19 15.58
CA GLU A 299 17.71 -0.01 15.81
C GLU A 299 17.35 -0.69 17.14
N ALA A 300 16.93 0.08 18.14
CA ALA A 300 16.56 -0.44 19.46
C ALA A 300 15.07 -0.73 19.65
N LEU A 301 14.19 -0.27 18.74
CA LEU A 301 12.74 -0.50 18.81
C LEU A 301 12.38 -1.99 18.92
N THR A 302 11.52 -2.35 19.87
CA THR A 302 11.04 -3.73 20.04
C THR A 302 9.53 -3.86 19.82
N LEU A 303 9.09 -5.09 19.53
CA LEU A 303 7.67 -5.40 19.43
C LEU A 303 6.92 -5.11 20.74
N ASP A 304 7.55 -5.36 21.89
CA ASP A 304 6.94 -5.12 23.21
C ASP A 304 6.66 -3.63 23.45
N GLN A 305 7.55 -2.75 23.01
CA GLN A 305 7.31 -1.31 23.07
C GLN A 305 6.11 -0.91 22.21
N ILE A 306 5.97 -1.51 21.02
CA ILE A 306 4.84 -1.25 20.13
C ILE A 306 3.53 -1.77 20.74
N GLU A 307 3.49 -3.00 21.23
CA GLU A 307 2.25 -3.60 21.77
C GLU A 307 1.96 -3.19 23.22
N SER A 308 2.81 -2.39 23.86
CA SER A 308 2.64 -1.87 25.23
C SER A 308 1.36 -1.07 25.45
N ASN A 309 0.75 -0.55 24.39
CA ASN A 309 -0.44 0.27 24.45
C ASN A 309 -1.36 0.08 23.24
N ILE A 310 -2.62 0.44 23.42
CA ILE A 310 -3.67 0.23 22.41
C ILE A 310 -3.50 1.04 21.12
N CYS A 311 -2.69 2.10 21.12
CA CYS A 311 -2.44 2.93 19.95
C CYS A 311 -1.30 2.40 19.08
N ARG A 312 -0.46 1.51 19.63
CA ARG A 312 0.76 1.02 18.99
C ARG A 312 1.78 2.10 18.65
N CYS A 313 1.94 3.08 19.55
CA CYS A 313 2.99 4.10 19.50
C CYS A 313 4.05 3.76 20.56
N PRO A 314 5.34 3.64 20.21
CA PRO A 314 6.37 3.21 21.16
C PRO A 314 6.69 4.24 22.24
N ASP A 315 6.42 5.53 21.99
CA ASP A 315 6.52 6.58 22.99
C ASP A 315 5.23 6.64 23.84
N PRO A 316 5.27 6.42 25.16
CA PRO A 316 4.08 6.39 26.01
C PRO A 316 3.36 7.74 26.15
N GLU A 317 4.09 8.85 26.12
CA GLU A 317 3.51 10.20 26.25
C GLU A 317 2.70 10.53 25.00
N TYR A 318 3.28 10.31 23.82
CA TYR A 318 2.61 10.52 22.55
C TYR A 318 1.51 9.49 22.33
N ALA A 319 1.68 8.24 22.77
CA ALA A 319 0.64 7.23 22.74
C ALA A 319 -0.61 7.72 23.50
N GLN A 320 -0.45 8.26 24.71
CA GLN A 320 -1.59 8.78 25.48
C GLN A 320 -2.27 9.98 24.78
N LYS A 321 -1.48 10.93 24.24
CA LYS A 321 -2.03 12.06 23.47
C LYS A 321 -2.81 11.60 22.24
N MET A 322 -2.31 10.58 21.53
CA MET A 322 -2.99 9.99 20.38
C MET A 322 -4.30 9.29 20.79
N ILE A 323 -4.28 8.51 21.87
CA ILE A 323 -5.47 7.86 22.44
C ILE A 323 -6.54 8.89 22.78
N ASP A 324 -6.17 9.97 23.47
CA ASP A 324 -7.08 11.04 23.85
C ASP A 324 -7.69 11.75 22.63
N ALA A 325 -6.89 11.96 21.57
CA ALA A 325 -7.37 12.52 20.32
C ALA A 325 -8.40 11.61 19.63
N ILE A 326 -8.16 10.30 19.60
CA ILE A 326 -9.09 9.32 19.03
C ILE A 326 -10.39 9.27 19.85
N ASP A 327 -10.29 9.24 21.19
CA ASP A 327 -11.45 9.17 22.06
C ASP A 327 -12.33 10.42 21.95
N LYS A 328 -11.74 11.62 21.88
CA LYS A 328 -12.49 12.88 21.65
C LYS A 328 -13.30 12.83 20.35
N VAL A 329 -12.71 12.33 19.27
CA VAL A 329 -13.35 12.23 17.96
C VAL A 329 -14.43 11.14 17.94
N ARG A 330 -14.18 10.01 18.62
CA ARG A 330 -15.14 8.91 18.80
C ARG A 330 -16.42 9.37 19.49
N ILE A 331 -16.29 10.10 20.61
CA ILE A 331 -17.44 10.64 21.37
C ILE A 331 -18.28 11.58 20.49
N ASN A 332 -17.62 12.35 19.62
CA ASN A 332 -18.27 13.26 18.67
C ASN A 332 -18.84 12.55 17.43
N GLY A 333 -18.86 11.22 17.40
CA GLY A 333 -19.37 10.43 16.28
C GLY A 333 -18.63 10.68 14.97
N ASN A 334 -17.34 11.03 15.03
CA ASN A 334 -16.51 11.35 13.87
C ASN A 334 -15.32 10.39 13.76
N SER A 335 -14.44 10.59 12.77
CA SER A 335 -13.21 9.80 12.59
C SER A 335 -12.00 10.69 12.26
N ILE A 336 -10.80 10.15 12.46
CA ILE A 336 -9.52 10.76 12.12
C ILE A 336 -8.59 9.76 11.45
N GLY A 337 -7.63 10.28 10.69
CA GLY A 337 -6.56 9.52 10.05
C GLY A 337 -5.24 9.67 10.78
N GLY A 338 -4.17 9.20 10.15
CA GLY A 338 -2.83 9.23 10.73
C GLY A 338 -1.79 8.56 9.84
N VAL A 339 -0.63 8.28 10.41
CA VAL A 339 0.53 7.72 9.72
C VAL A 339 1.08 6.53 10.50
N VAL A 340 1.42 5.47 9.77
CA VAL A 340 2.19 4.32 10.27
C VAL A 340 3.59 4.44 9.71
N THR A 341 4.60 4.38 10.59
CA THR A 341 6.00 4.17 10.19
C THR A 341 6.30 2.68 10.21
N CYS A 342 6.97 2.18 9.19
CA CYS A 342 7.47 0.81 9.13
C CYS A 342 8.99 0.83 9.02
N ILE A 343 9.63 -0.10 9.69
CA ILE A 343 11.05 -0.39 9.58
C ILE A 343 11.25 -1.86 9.22
N ALA A 344 12.27 -2.14 8.42
CA ALA A 344 12.75 -3.48 8.13
C ALA A 344 14.27 -3.52 8.30
N ARG A 345 14.73 -4.28 9.31
CA ARG A 345 16.14 -4.47 9.66
C ARG A 345 16.68 -5.74 9.01
N ASN A 346 18.00 -5.79 8.89
CA ASN A 346 18.73 -6.95 8.34
C ASN A 346 18.26 -7.36 6.94
N VAL A 347 17.73 -6.42 6.16
CA VAL A 347 17.33 -6.69 4.77
C VAL A 347 18.61 -6.94 3.96
N PRO A 348 18.73 -8.09 3.27
CA PRO A 348 19.90 -8.37 2.45
C PRO A 348 20.17 -7.25 1.46
N ARG A 349 21.45 -7.00 1.17
CA ARG A 349 21.87 -6.09 0.10
C ARG A 349 21.48 -6.69 -1.25
N GLY A 350 21.06 -5.84 -2.18
CA GLY A 350 20.80 -6.29 -3.55
C GLY A 350 19.36 -6.75 -3.84
N LEU A 351 18.41 -6.60 -2.91
CA LEU A 351 17.00 -6.87 -3.19
C LEU A 351 16.38 -5.73 -3.98
N GLY A 352 15.53 -6.07 -4.95
CA GLY A 352 14.90 -5.12 -5.86
C GLY A 352 15.50 -5.13 -7.25
N SER A 353 14.91 -4.33 -8.14
CA SER A 353 15.37 -4.16 -9.51
C SER A 353 15.49 -2.68 -9.88
N PRO A 354 16.30 -2.31 -10.88
CA PRO A 354 16.26 -0.95 -11.40
C PRO A 354 14.96 -0.69 -12.21
N VAL A 355 14.73 0.58 -12.58
CA VAL A 355 13.68 1.03 -13.51
C VAL A 355 12.24 0.91 -13.00
N PHE A 356 11.45 -0.09 -13.42
CA PHE A 356 10.00 -0.17 -13.18
C PHE A 356 9.67 -0.92 -11.89
N ASP A 357 10.48 -1.93 -11.55
CA ASP A 357 10.29 -2.81 -10.40
C ASP A 357 11.27 -2.48 -9.28
N LYS A 358 11.52 -1.17 -9.09
CA LYS A 358 12.28 -0.65 -7.95
C LYS A 358 11.66 -1.11 -6.65
N LEU A 359 12.50 -1.49 -5.69
CA LEU A 359 12.03 -1.96 -4.39
C LEU A 359 11.10 -0.94 -3.71
N GLU A 360 11.47 0.34 -3.72
CA GLU A 360 10.64 1.45 -3.22
C GLU A 360 9.31 1.60 -3.97
N ALA A 361 9.27 1.33 -5.27
CA ALA A 361 8.05 1.38 -6.08
C ALA A 361 7.12 0.20 -5.78
N LEU A 362 7.69 -0.99 -5.59
CA LEU A 362 6.95 -2.19 -5.16
C LEU A 362 6.39 -2.03 -3.75
N LEU A 363 7.18 -1.49 -2.82
CA LEU A 363 6.71 -1.12 -1.48
C LEU A 363 5.59 -0.09 -1.57
N ALA A 364 5.74 0.99 -2.36
CA ALA A 364 4.71 1.99 -2.55
C ALA A 364 3.40 1.38 -3.09
N LYS A 365 3.48 0.53 -4.13
CA LYS A 365 2.33 -0.19 -4.69
C LYS A 365 1.65 -1.05 -3.62
N ALA A 366 2.43 -1.78 -2.83
CA ALA A 366 1.93 -2.63 -1.76
C ALA A 366 1.18 -1.82 -0.70
N MET A 367 1.76 -0.71 -0.23
CA MET A 367 1.15 0.15 0.80
C MET A 367 -0.07 0.92 0.28
N LEU A 368 -0.02 1.43 -0.95
CA LEU A 368 -1.14 2.14 -1.58
C LEU A 368 -2.31 1.22 -1.96
N SER A 369 -2.08 -0.10 -1.98
CA SER A 369 -3.13 -1.11 -2.14
C SER A 369 -3.93 -1.40 -0.85
N LEU A 370 -3.46 -0.89 0.31
CA LEU A 370 -4.16 -1.05 1.58
C LEU A 370 -5.43 -0.19 1.64
N PRO A 371 -6.49 -0.64 2.32
CA PRO A 371 -7.66 0.18 2.55
C PRO A 371 -7.31 1.49 3.26
N ALA A 372 -7.94 2.58 2.82
CA ALA A 372 -7.77 3.94 3.37
C ALA A 372 -6.37 4.56 3.22
N SER A 373 -5.37 3.89 2.65
CA SER A 373 -4.07 4.52 2.39
C SER A 373 -4.17 5.56 1.27
N LYS A 374 -3.39 6.64 1.40
CA LYS A 374 -3.37 7.80 0.48
C LYS A 374 -1.99 8.41 0.24
N GLY A 375 -0.98 7.99 0.98
CA GLY A 375 0.39 8.46 0.80
C GLY A 375 1.40 7.41 1.20
N PHE A 376 2.56 7.45 0.56
CA PHE A 376 3.73 6.64 0.85
C PHE A 376 4.96 7.53 0.66
N GLU A 377 5.88 7.46 1.61
CA GLU A 377 7.19 8.10 1.52
C GLU A 377 8.24 7.16 2.14
N ILE A 378 9.42 7.12 1.54
CA ILE A 378 10.54 6.26 1.97
C ILE A 378 11.73 7.16 2.32
N GLY A 379 12.50 6.76 3.34
CA GLY A 379 13.63 7.55 3.80
C GLY A 379 13.20 8.94 4.29
N SER A 380 13.99 9.94 3.92
CA SER A 380 13.71 11.37 4.13
C SER A 380 12.43 11.86 3.43
N GLY A 381 11.86 11.08 2.49
CA GLY A 381 10.55 11.34 1.93
C GLY A 381 10.40 12.75 1.34
N PHE A 382 9.27 13.40 1.62
CA PHE A 382 9.05 14.78 1.19
C PHE A 382 9.96 15.79 1.88
N ALA A 383 10.38 15.54 3.12
CA ALA A 383 11.29 16.43 3.84
C ALA A 383 12.69 16.49 3.19
N GLY A 384 13.08 15.45 2.44
CA GLY A 384 14.30 15.47 1.64
C GLY A 384 14.30 16.54 0.53
N THR A 385 13.14 17.05 0.13
CA THR A 385 13.04 18.09 -0.92
C THR A 385 13.52 19.47 -0.48
N ASP A 386 13.66 19.68 0.83
CA ASP A 386 14.16 20.92 1.42
C ASP A 386 15.70 20.95 1.56
N LEU A 387 16.39 19.85 1.21
CA LEU A 387 17.84 19.69 1.37
C LEU A 387 18.58 19.87 0.03
N THR A 388 19.80 20.42 0.10
CA THR A 388 20.75 20.38 -1.02
C THR A 388 21.36 18.98 -1.16
N GLY A 389 21.96 18.68 -2.32
CA GLY A 389 22.60 17.38 -2.55
C GLY A 389 23.68 17.04 -1.51
N SER A 390 24.52 18.02 -1.12
CA SER A 390 25.54 17.83 -0.07
C SER A 390 24.95 17.56 1.31
N GLU A 391 23.76 18.10 1.60
CA GLU A 391 23.06 17.84 2.86
C GLU A 391 22.28 16.54 2.83
N HIS A 392 21.84 16.09 1.65
CA HIS A 392 21.03 14.88 1.50
C HIS A 392 21.87 13.60 1.42
N ASN A 393 22.97 13.65 0.67
CA ASN A 393 23.77 12.47 0.34
C ASN A 393 24.15 11.64 1.58
N ASP A 394 23.96 10.33 1.46
CA ASP A 394 24.37 9.35 2.47
C ASP A 394 25.83 8.93 2.22
N GLU A 395 26.76 9.57 2.93
CA GLU A 395 28.20 9.32 2.77
C GLU A 395 28.59 7.90 3.18
N PHE A 396 29.38 7.23 2.35
CA PHE A 396 29.88 5.90 2.65
C PHE A 396 31.07 5.93 3.62
N TYR A 397 31.15 4.93 4.50
CA TYR A 397 32.27 4.69 5.39
C TYR A 397 32.47 3.18 5.62
N MET A 398 33.63 2.79 6.17
CA MET A 398 33.89 1.42 6.60
C MET A 398 33.56 1.28 8.08
N ASP A 399 32.73 0.30 8.45
CA ASP A 399 32.50 -0.05 9.86
C ASP A 399 33.66 -0.87 10.44
N GLU A 400 33.63 -1.11 11.76
CA GLU A 400 34.66 -1.87 12.47
C GLU A 400 34.73 -3.35 12.03
N ALA A 401 33.64 -3.87 11.46
CA ALA A 401 33.55 -5.23 10.93
C ALA A 401 34.03 -5.33 9.46
N GLY A 402 34.47 -4.21 8.86
CA GLY A 402 34.98 -4.16 7.49
C GLY A 402 33.91 -4.08 6.42
N ASN A 403 32.66 -3.74 6.77
CA ASN A 403 31.58 -3.54 5.80
C ASN A 403 31.47 -2.07 5.38
N VAL A 404 31.15 -1.84 4.10
CA VAL A 404 30.75 -0.49 3.62
C VAL A 404 29.36 -0.17 4.16
N ARG A 405 29.19 0.94 4.87
CA ARG A 405 27.92 1.44 5.44
C ARG A 405 27.72 2.90 5.07
N THR A 406 26.55 3.47 5.36
CA THR A 406 26.31 4.92 5.20
C THR A 406 26.19 5.66 6.52
N ARG A 407 26.77 6.87 6.61
CA ARG A 407 26.77 7.68 7.84
C ARG A 407 25.38 8.16 8.24
N THR A 408 24.53 8.34 7.24
CA THR A 408 23.11 8.68 7.39
C THR A 408 22.30 7.70 6.55
N ASN A 409 20.98 7.70 6.76
CA ASN A 409 20.07 6.83 6.00
C ASN A 409 18.90 7.65 5.43
N ARG A 410 19.20 8.74 4.72
CA ARG A 410 18.17 9.59 4.10
C ARG A 410 17.52 8.92 2.89
N SER A 411 18.19 7.94 2.28
CA SER A 411 17.65 7.09 1.22
C SER A 411 16.65 6.04 1.74
N GLY A 412 16.62 5.77 3.05
CA GLY A 412 15.70 4.81 3.66
C GLY A 412 15.97 3.36 3.28
N GLY A 413 17.25 2.98 3.25
CA GLY A 413 17.71 1.61 2.99
C GLY A 413 17.64 1.18 1.52
N VAL A 414 17.20 2.07 0.61
CA VAL A 414 17.06 1.80 -0.82
C VAL A 414 17.78 2.87 -1.64
N GLN A 415 18.65 2.44 -2.56
CA GLN A 415 19.37 3.33 -3.49
C GLN A 415 19.29 2.76 -4.90
N GLY A 416 18.91 3.59 -5.88
CA GLY A 416 18.72 3.13 -7.26
C GLY A 416 17.59 2.10 -7.45
N GLY A 417 16.72 1.93 -6.45
CA GLY A 417 15.69 0.89 -6.41
C GLY A 417 16.14 -0.45 -5.84
N ILE A 418 17.34 -0.51 -5.26
CA ILE A 418 17.96 -1.73 -4.69
C ILE A 418 18.25 -1.49 -3.21
N SER A 419 18.05 -2.50 -2.36
CA SER A 419 18.42 -2.43 -0.94
C SER A 419 19.93 -2.31 -0.76
N ASN A 420 20.37 -1.36 0.08
CA ASN A 420 21.80 -1.12 0.37
C ASN A 420 22.27 -1.76 1.69
N GLY A 421 21.36 -2.42 2.42
CA GLY A 421 21.64 -3.13 3.67
C GLY A 421 21.51 -2.27 4.93
N GLU A 422 21.27 -0.97 4.79
CA GLU A 422 20.78 -0.15 5.90
C GLU A 422 19.30 -0.45 6.16
N THR A 423 18.82 -0.09 7.36
CA THR A 423 17.41 -0.27 7.72
C THR A 423 16.50 0.40 6.71
N ILE A 424 15.59 -0.37 6.09
CA ILE A 424 14.56 0.21 5.23
C ILE A 424 13.52 0.83 6.14
N TYR A 425 13.21 2.11 5.95
CA TYR A 425 12.10 2.75 6.66
C TYR A 425 11.25 3.62 5.75
N PHE A 426 9.95 3.61 6.00
CA PHE A 426 8.97 4.36 5.23
C PHE A 426 7.74 4.68 6.07
N LYS A 427 6.94 5.64 5.60
CA LYS A 427 5.71 6.10 6.22
C LYS A 427 4.52 5.90 5.28
N VAL A 428 3.39 5.49 5.84
CA VAL A 428 2.14 5.27 5.12
C VAL A 428 1.03 6.11 5.72
N ALA A 429 0.46 7.00 4.91
CA ALA A 429 -0.61 7.90 5.33
C ALA A 429 -1.99 7.27 5.10
N PHE A 430 -2.84 7.28 6.13
CA PHE A 430 -4.20 6.77 6.08
C PHE A 430 -5.21 7.91 6.28
N LYS A 431 -6.20 7.97 5.39
CA LYS A 431 -7.32 8.92 5.54
C LYS A 431 -8.25 8.51 6.70
N PRO A 432 -9.05 9.45 7.24
CA PRO A 432 -10.11 9.12 8.18
C PRO A 432 -11.09 8.08 7.63
N THR A 433 -11.64 7.24 8.52
CA THR A 433 -12.71 6.29 8.18
C THR A 433 -13.90 7.03 7.61
N ALA A 434 -14.38 6.63 6.44
CA ALA A 434 -15.44 7.35 5.76
C ALA A 434 -16.82 7.24 6.44
N THR A 435 -17.11 6.10 7.08
CA THR A 435 -18.37 5.94 7.82
C THR A 435 -18.26 6.54 9.20
N ILE A 436 -19.14 7.49 9.50
CA ILE A 436 -19.19 8.25 10.75
C ILE A 436 -20.64 8.33 11.26
N GLY A 437 -20.80 8.69 12.54
CA GLY A 437 -22.12 8.83 13.19
C GLY A 437 -22.83 10.15 12.92
N LYS A 438 -22.32 10.96 11.99
CA LYS A 438 -22.92 12.23 11.57
C LYS A 438 -23.71 12.05 10.28
N LYS A 439 -24.76 12.87 10.09
CA LYS A 439 -25.46 12.97 8.81
C LYS A 439 -24.51 13.40 7.70
N GLN A 440 -24.66 12.81 6.53
CA GLN A 440 -23.89 13.14 5.34
C GLN A 440 -24.83 13.27 4.14
N ASN A 441 -24.62 14.31 3.33
CA ASN A 441 -25.31 14.43 2.04
C ASN A 441 -24.73 13.43 1.05
N THR A 442 -25.59 12.74 0.32
CA THR A 442 -25.21 11.78 -0.71
C THR A 442 -26.36 11.60 -1.70
N VAL A 443 -26.23 10.65 -2.63
CA VAL A 443 -27.26 10.30 -3.60
C VAL A 443 -27.66 8.83 -3.48
N THR A 444 -28.93 8.54 -3.79
CA THR A 444 -29.45 7.19 -3.94
C THR A 444 -28.91 6.53 -5.22
N ARG A 445 -29.18 5.23 -5.38
CA ARG A 445 -28.86 4.52 -6.64
C ARG A 445 -29.64 5.06 -7.84
N ASP A 446 -30.81 5.66 -7.59
CA ASP A 446 -31.65 6.33 -8.60
C ASP A 446 -31.23 7.80 -8.85
N HIS A 447 -30.07 8.20 -8.31
CA HIS A 447 -29.50 9.55 -8.43
C HIS A 447 -30.33 10.68 -7.81
N GLU A 448 -31.08 10.36 -6.74
CA GLU A 448 -31.80 11.37 -5.95
C GLU A 448 -30.97 11.79 -4.72
N ASP A 449 -30.95 13.09 -4.43
CA ASP A 449 -30.26 13.63 -3.25
C ASP A 449 -30.93 13.15 -1.94
N ILE A 450 -30.12 12.70 -0.98
CA ILE A 450 -30.58 12.21 0.32
C ILE A 450 -29.56 12.54 1.43
N GLU A 451 -30.05 12.72 2.65
CA GLU A 451 -29.21 12.69 3.86
C GLU A 451 -29.09 11.25 4.39
N LEU A 452 -27.88 10.72 4.39
CA LEU A 452 -27.57 9.42 4.97
C LEU A 452 -27.09 9.59 6.41
N LEU A 453 -27.73 8.89 7.35
CA LEU A 453 -27.25 8.70 8.72
C LEU A 453 -26.88 7.23 8.92
N THR A 454 -25.60 6.92 8.83
CA THR A 454 -25.11 5.57 9.11
C THR A 454 -25.12 5.28 10.60
N ARG A 455 -25.94 4.30 10.99
CA ARG A 455 -25.94 3.72 12.33
C ARG A 455 -25.05 2.48 12.30
N GLY A 456 -24.00 2.44 13.13
CA GLY A 456 -23.11 1.28 13.12
C GLY A 456 -21.83 1.45 13.93
N ARG A 457 -21.10 0.34 14.04
CA ARG A 457 -19.82 0.21 14.73
C ARG A 457 -18.69 0.49 13.74
N HIS A 458 -18.14 1.71 13.78
CA HIS A 458 -17.08 2.16 12.87
C HIS A 458 -15.80 2.49 13.64
N ASP A 459 -14.66 2.27 12.99
CA ASP A 459 -13.36 2.64 13.55
C ASP A 459 -13.24 4.18 13.61
N PRO A 460 -13.06 4.80 14.79
CA PRO A 460 -12.77 6.23 14.88
C PRO A 460 -11.38 6.56 14.33
N CYS A 461 -10.46 5.59 14.32
CA CYS A 461 -9.15 5.65 13.68
C CYS A 461 -8.73 4.24 13.25
N VAL A 462 -8.37 4.05 11.97
CA VAL A 462 -7.92 2.74 11.44
C VAL A 462 -6.45 2.43 11.70
N VAL A 463 -5.67 3.45 12.06
CA VAL A 463 -4.20 3.42 12.05
C VAL A 463 -3.61 2.39 13.00
N PRO A 464 -4.09 2.21 14.26
CA PRO A 464 -3.58 1.15 15.13
C PRO A 464 -3.73 -0.26 14.53
N ARG A 465 -4.83 -0.51 13.82
CA ARG A 465 -5.06 -1.80 13.12
C ARG A 465 -4.28 -1.93 11.83
N ALA A 466 -3.85 -0.82 11.24
CA ALA A 466 -3.06 -0.81 10.03
C ALA A 466 -1.61 -1.26 10.27
N VAL A 467 -1.10 -1.18 11.50
CA VAL A 467 0.27 -1.62 11.88
C VAL A 467 0.62 -3.03 11.35
N PRO A 468 -0.08 -4.11 11.76
CA PRO A 468 0.23 -5.46 11.25
C PRO A 468 -0.03 -5.60 9.73
N MET A 469 -0.91 -4.76 9.16
CA MET A 469 -1.18 -4.77 7.71
C MET A 469 -0.02 -4.15 6.91
N VAL A 470 0.63 -3.13 7.44
CA VAL A 470 1.81 -2.49 6.83
C VAL A 470 3.02 -3.43 6.90
N GLU A 471 3.28 -4.03 8.07
CA GLU A 471 4.34 -5.05 8.22
C GLU A 471 4.16 -6.19 7.23
N THR A 472 2.93 -6.69 7.10
CA THR A 472 2.54 -7.74 6.17
C THR A 472 2.89 -7.39 4.73
N MET A 473 2.49 -6.21 4.26
CA MET A 473 2.73 -5.83 2.87
C MET A 473 4.22 -5.61 2.58
N ALA A 474 5.00 -5.16 3.57
CA ALA A 474 6.45 -5.07 3.45
C ALA A 474 7.07 -6.47 3.34
N ALA A 475 6.64 -7.40 4.21
CA ALA A 475 7.12 -8.78 4.19
C ALA A 475 6.83 -9.48 2.86
N LEU A 476 5.64 -9.28 2.28
CA LEU A 476 5.29 -9.87 0.99
C LEU A 476 6.18 -9.34 -0.14
N VAL A 477 6.48 -8.03 -0.17
CA VAL A 477 7.40 -7.47 -1.16
C VAL A 477 8.81 -8.02 -0.97
N LEU A 478 9.33 -7.99 0.26
CA LEU A 478 10.69 -8.44 0.54
C LEU A 478 10.87 -9.93 0.26
N MET A 479 9.87 -10.76 0.57
CA MET A 479 9.90 -12.20 0.30
C MET A 479 9.89 -12.49 -1.21
N ASP A 480 9.05 -11.80 -1.96
CA ASP A 480 8.98 -11.93 -3.42
C ASP A 480 10.30 -11.52 -4.08
N GLN A 481 10.89 -10.40 -3.63
CA GLN A 481 12.18 -9.92 -4.14
C GLN A 481 13.36 -10.77 -3.69
N LEU A 482 13.30 -11.39 -2.50
CA LEU A 482 14.28 -12.38 -2.08
C LEU A 482 14.30 -13.58 -3.02
N MET A 483 13.12 -14.12 -3.36
CA MET A 483 13.01 -15.24 -4.31
C MET A 483 13.50 -14.86 -5.69
N ALA A 484 13.14 -13.66 -6.18
CA ALA A 484 13.61 -13.14 -7.46
C ALA A 484 15.14 -13.06 -7.49
N HIS A 485 15.75 -12.52 -6.42
CA HIS A 485 17.21 -12.41 -6.31
C HIS A 485 17.88 -13.77 -6.35
N VAL A 486 17.44 -14.74 -5.54
CA VAL A 486 18.02 -16.09 -5.53
C VAL A 486 17.88 -16.74 -6.92
N ALA A 487 16.71 -16.63 -7.55
CA ALA A 487 16.47 -17.24 -8.85
C ALA A 487 17.31 -16.63 -9.98
N GLN A 488 17.53 -15.32 -9.97
CA GLN A 488 18.21 -14.60 -11.04
C GLN A 488 19.73 -14.46 -10.81
N CYS A 489 20.13 -14.16 -9.58
CA CYS A 489 21.50 -13.72 -9.25
C CYS A 489 22.37 -14.84 -8.66
N GLU A 490 21.79 -15.89 -8.08
CA GLU A 490 22.55 -17.01 -7.47
C GLU A 490 22.63 -18.25 -8.39
N MET A 491 22.22 -18.14 -9.66
CA MET A 491 22.32 -19.23 -10.63
C MET A 491 23.77 -19.59 -10.98
N PHE A 492 24.68 -18.62 -10.90
CA PHE A 492 26.12 -18.79 -11.11
C PHE A 492 26.88 -18.36 -9.85
N PRO A 493 28.15 -18.81 -9.67
CA PRO A 493 28.96 -18.39 -8.53
C PRO A 493 29.05 -16.86 -8.42
N LEU A 494 28.91 -16.36 -7.19
CA LEU A 494 28.99 -14.93 -6.89
C LEU A 494 30.42 -14.41 -7.09
N ASN A 495 30.55 -13.17 -7.57
CA ASN A 495 31.81 -12.44 -7.53
C ASN A 495 32.04 -11.91 -6.11
N LEU A 496 32.65 -12.72 -5.25
CA LEU A 496 32.88 -12.39 -3.83
C LEU A 496 33.79 -11.17 -3.60
N ALA A 497 34.43 -10.62 -4.64
CA ALA A 497 35.12 -9.33 -4.53
C ALA A 497 34.15 -8.14 -4.44
N LEU A 498 32.90 -8.30 -4.87
CA LEU A 498 31.89 -7.23 -4.95
C LEU A 498 30.50 -7.65 -4.41
N GLN A 499 30.21 -8.94 -4.34
CA GLN A 499 28.90 -9.48 -3.98
C GLN A 499 28.97 -10.27 -2.67
N GLU A 500 27.94 -10.10 -1.85
CA GLU A 500 27.76 -10.83 -0.59
C GLU A 500 26.68 -11.91 -0.78
N PRO A 501 26.87 -13.13 -0.24
CA PRO A 501 25.83 -14.16 -0.23
C PRO A 501 24.60 -13.73 0.59
N ILE A 502 23.40 -14.11 0.16
CA ILE A 502 22.21 -13.90 0.97
C ILE A 502 22.31 -14.69 2.28
N GLY A 503 22.12 -14.00 3.40
CA GLY A 503 22.13 -14.60 4.74
C GLY A 503 23.54 -14.77 5.33
N SER A 504 24.59 -14.26 4.69
CA SER A 504 25.89 -14.08 5.33
C SER A 504 25.87 -12.86 6.25
N THR A 505 25.06 -12.90 7.30
CA THR A 505 25.24 -11.95 8.40
C THR A 505 26.56 -12.29 9.07
N ASN A 506 27.63 -11.56 8.77
CA ASN A 506 28.87 -11.53 9.55
C ASN A 506 28.66 -10.94 10.97
N SER A 507 27.41 -10.91 11.47
CA SER A 507 27.01 -10.37 12.77
C SER A 507 26.50 -11.44 13.74
N THR A 508 26.80 -12.72 13.52
CA THR A 508 26.60 -13.76 14.55
C THR A 508 27.95 -14.02 15.25
N PRO A 509 28.16 -13.65 16.54
CA PRO A 509 29.18 -14.34 17.31
C PRO A 509 28.76 -15.82 17.34
N ALA A 510 29.68 -16.72 16.97
CA ALA A 510 29.46 -18.15 16.87
C ALA A 510 28.40 -18.64 17.87
N LEU A 511 27.23 -19.05 17.39
CA LEU A 511 26.32 -19.86 18.17
C LEU A 511 27.12 -21.11 18.54
N ALA A 512 27.41 -21.24 19.84
CA ALA A 512 28.07 -22.40 20.40
C ALA A 512 27.34 -23.67 19.93
N PRO A 513 28.07 -24.75 19.58
CA PRO A 513 27.46 -26.00 19.19
C PRO A 513 27.01 -26.72 20.46
N ASP A 514 25.84 -26.39 20.99
CA ASP A 514 25.21 -27.16 22.06
C ASP A 514 23.68 -27.09 21.93
N LEU A 515 23.14 -27.91 21.03
CA LEU A 515 21.84 -28.56 21.18
C LEU A 515 21.98 -29.96 20.58
N ALA A 516 22.58 -30.85 21.36
CA ALA A 516 22.47 -32.31 21.23
C ALA A 516 21.21 -32.80 21.95
#